data_AF-A0A9D1HX01-F1
#
_entry.id   AF-A0A9D1HX01-F1
#
_cell.length_a   1.000
_cell.length_b   1.000
_cell.length_c   1.000
_cell.angle_alpha   90.00
_cell.angle_beta   90.00
_cell.angle_gamma   90.00
#
_symmetry.space_group_name_H-M   'P 1'
#
loop_
_entity.id
_entity.type
_entity.pdbx_description
1 polymer ?
#
loop_
_entity_poly.entity_id
_entity_poly.type
_entity_poly.pdbx_seq_one_letter_code
_entity_poly.pdbx_strand_id
1 'polypeptide(L)'
;MKELSVFVDESGDIGGESRYYLLALVFHDQCNELTPTISLYEQSLGNRDLPDIPFHFSPLLRANERYQGLDVRCRSSLLMAFNTFAEHTPFSYHVFAYRKDRYSSFEAIGCAMRRDLIEFLFNHIEDFVEFNHVKIYYDNGQPLITKTLHRAFEYALSKNAIMYRDARPSEYRMFQMADFVCGIELAALKYKTHEETPTDRRFFGQWRDFKKNYLRKLRRKLLC
;
A
#
# COMPACT_ATOMS: atom_id res chain seq x y z
N MET A 1 23.49 12.06 -3.26
CA MET A 1 22.61 12.28 -2.09
C MET A 1 21.66 11.10 -2.05
N LYS A 2 21.57 10.39 -0.94
CA LYS A 2 20.70 9.20 -0.82
C LYS A 2 19.35 9.65 -0.29
N GLU A 3 18.27 9.36 -1.02
CA GLU A 3 16.92 9.80 -0.67
C GLU A 3 15.98 8.59 -0.60
N LEU A 4 15.15 8.55 0.45
CA LEU A 4 14.13 7.53 0.65
C LEU A 4 12.76 8.12 0.36
N SER A 5 11.99 7.49 -0.51
CA SER A 5 10.56 7.76 -0.64
C SER A 5 9.76 6.82 0.25
N VAL A 6 8.80 7.35 0.99
CA VAL A 6 7.82 6.61 1.78
C VAL A 6 6.43 6.94 1.24
N PHE A 7 5.82 6.00 0.53
CA PHE A 7 4.45 6.13 0.04
C PHE A 7 3.49 5.54 1.06
N VAL A 8 2.49 6.31 1.44
CA VAL A 8 1.54 5.94 2.47
C VAL A 8 0.15 5.81 1.87
N ASP A 9 -0.51 4.71 2.17
CA ASP A 9 -1.93 4.49 1.86
C ASP A 9 -2.62 3.84 3.05
N GLU A 10 -3.92 4.08 3.19
CA GLU A 10 -4.75 3.44 4.20
C GLU A 10 -5.93 2.70 3.60
N SER A 11 -6.33 1.64 4.30
CA SER A 11 -7.61 0.98 4.02
C SER A 11 -8.49 1.05 5.24
N GLY A 12 -9.73 1.47 5.00
CA GLY A 12 -10.75 1.66 6.02
C GLY A 12 -10.97 3.14 6.29
N ASP A 13 -12.21 3.46 6.60
CA ASP A 13 -12.74 4.81 6.82
C ASP A 13 -13.46 4.90 8.16
N ILE A 14 -13.70 6.15 8.58
CA ILE A 14 -14.53 6.47 9.75
C ILE A 14 -15.98 6.16 9.38
N GLY A 15 -16.52 5.08 9.95
CA GLY A 15 -17.92 4.69 9.79
C GLY A 15 -18.23 3.67 8.68
N GLY A 16 -17.26 3.26 7.86
CA GLY A 16 -17.51 2.22 6.86
C GLY A 16 -17.36 0.79 7.38
N GLU A 17 -17.88 -0.14 6.58
CA GLU A 17 -18.20 -1.51 6.97
C GLU A 17 -16.98 -2.41 7.26
N SER A 18 -15.76 -1.99 6.87
CA SER A 18 -14.56 -2.80 7.10
C SER A 18 -14.27 -2.94 8.60
N ARG A 19 -14.15 -4.18 9.08
CA ARG A 19 -13.73 -4.52 10.45
C ARG A 19 -12.29 -4.13 10.77
N TYR A 20 -11.48 -3.90 9.73
CA TYR A 20 -10.07 -3.57 9.85
C TYR A 20 -9.78 -2.16 9.35
N TYR A 21 -8.82 -1.53 10.01
CA TYR A 21 -8.13 -0.33 9.55
C TYR A 21 -6.66 -0.66 9.32
N LEU A 22 -6.13 -0.39 8.13
CA LEU A 22 -4.73 -0.66 7.79
C LEU A 22 -4.02 0.64 7.42
N LEU A 23 -2.73 0.71 7.75
CA LEU A 23 -1.82 1.72 7.24
C LEU A 23 -0.64 1.00 6.57
N ALA A 24 -0.46 1.21 5.28
CA ALA A 24 0.65 0.68 4.51
C ALA A 24 1.73 1.76 4.32
N LEU A 25 2.99 1.38 4.53
CA LEU A 25 4.16 2.17 4.21
C LEU A 25 4.98 1.43 3.15
N VAL A 26 5.19 2.04 2.00
CA VAL A 26 6.03 1.50 0.92
C VAL A 26 7.29 2.35 0.82
N PHE A 27 8.44 1.72 1.02
CA PHE A 27 9.76 2.32 1.06
C PHE A 27 10.49 2.07 -0.25
N HIS A 28 11.01 3.14 -0.86
CA HIS A 28 11.79 3.10 -2.08
C HIS A 28 13.03 3.98 -1.97
N ASP A 29 14.21 3.35 -1.98
CA ASP A 29 15.48 4.04 -2.13
C ASP A 29 15.60 4.55 -3.56
N GLN A 30 15.65 5.89 -3.72
CA GLN A 30 15.66 6.57 -5.00
C GLN A 30 16.91 6.30 -5.85
N CYS A 31 17.95 5.69 -5.28
CA CYS A 31 19.09 5.17 -6.04
C CYS A 31 18.71 3.96 -6.92
N ASN A 32 17.61 3.26 -6.60
CA ASN A 32 17.11 2.15 -7.41
C ASN A 32 16.15 2.67 -8.48
N GLU A 33 16.54 2.55 -9.74
CA GLU A 33 15.73 3.04 -10.86
C GLU A 33 14.40 2.27 -11.00
N LEU A 34 13.31 3.03 -11.16
CA LEU A 34 11.98 2.48 -11.41
C LEU A 34 11.64 2.42 -12.91
N THR A 35 12.30 3.22 -13.74
CA THR A 35 12.04 3.32 -15.18
C THR A 35 12.01 1.95 -15.87
N PRO A 36 12.96 1.03 -15.64
CA PRO A 36 12.92 -0.27 -16.30
C PRO A 36 11.66 -1.09 -15.95
N THR A 37 11.24 -1.11 -14.69
CA THR A 37 10.07 -1.90 -14.27
C THR A 37 8.76 -1.25 -14.69
N ILE A 38 8.68 0.08 -14.69
CA ILE A 38 7.53 0.84 -15.20
C ILE A 38 7.36 0.60 -16.71
N SER A 39 8.43 0.73 -17.49
CA SER A 39 8.37 0.51 -18.94
C SER A 39 7.93 -0.91 -19.30
N LEU A 40 8.45 -1.93 -18.58
CA LEU A 40 8.02 -3.31 -18.78
C LEU A 40 6.54 -3.53 -18.42
N TYR A 41 6.06 -2.86 -17.37
CA TYR A 41 4.65 -2.90 -16.98
C TYR A 41 3.76 -2.29 -18.07
N GLU A 42 4.08 -1.07 -18.52
CA GLU A 42 3.31 -0.35 -19.55
C GLU A 42 3.33 -1.08 -20.90
N GLN A 43 4.49 -1.61 -21.30
CA GLN A 43 4.60 -2.46 -22.49
C GLN A 43 3.76 -3.74 -22.34
N SER A 44 3.74 -4.35 -21.16
CA SER A 44 2.93 -5.55 -20.89
C SER A 44 1.43 -5.26 -20.97
N LEU A 45 0.99 -4.05 -20.59
CA LEU A 45 -0.40 -3.62 -20.77
C LEU A 45 -0.72 -3.46 -22.26
N GLY A 46 0.12 -2.73 -23.00
CA GLY A 46 -0.05 -2.49 -24.43
C GLY A 46 -0.08 -3.78 -25.25
N ASN A 47 0.83 -4.72 -24.99
CA ASN A 47 0.90 -6.01 -25.68
C ASN A 47 -0.33 -6.91 -25.44
N ARG A 48 -1.15 -6.60 -24.43
CA ARG A 48 -2.37 -7.36 -24.07
C ARG A 48 -3.65 -6.56 -24.32
N ASP A 49 -3.54 -5.41 -24.99
CA ASP A 49 -4.63 -4.46 -25.22
C ASP A 49 -5.35 -4.07 -23.92
N LEU A 50 -4.61 -3.97 -22.81
CA LEU A 50 -5.14 -3.55 -21.52
C LEU A 50 -5.02 -2.03 -21.36
N PRO A 51 -6.03 -1.35 -20.80
CA PRO A 51 -5.96 0.08 -20.57
C PRO A 51 -5.00 0.39 -19.42
N ASP A 52 -4.19 1.44 -19.57
CA ASP A 52 -3.31 1.95 -18.53
C ASP A 52 -4.08 2.90 -17.57
N ILE A 53 -4.93 2.29 -16.77
CA ILE A 53 -5.69 2.97 -15.72
C ILE A 53 -4.82 3.02 -14.46
N PRO A 54 -4.63 4.20 -13.83
CA PRO A 54 -3.98 4.28 -12.52
C PRO A 54 -4.59 3.27 -11.56
N PHE A 55 -3.76 2.38 -11.03
CA PHE A 55 -4.26 1.25 -10.26
C PHE A 55 -4.95 1.72 -8.98
N HIS A 56 -6.19 1.26 -8.79
CA HIS A 56 -6.92 1.42 -7.56
C HIS A 56 -7.61 0.09 -7.18
N PHE A 57 -7.18 -0.52 -6.07
CA PHE A 57 -7.47 -1.89 -5.69
C PHE A 57 -8.98 -2.15 -5.54
N SER A 58 -9.64 -1.40 -4.65
CA SER A 58 -11.07 -1.61 -4.37
C SER A 58 -11.96 -1.34 -5.60
N PRO A 59 -11.79 -0.21 -6.33
CA PRO A 59 -12.53 0.02 -7.58
C PRO A 59 -12.29 -1.03 -8.65
N LEU A 60 -11.05 -1.54 -8.79
CA LEU A 60 -10.74 -2.62 -9.74
C LEU A 60 -11.55 -3.87 -9.42
N LEU A 61 -11.59 -4.31 -8.15
CA LEU A 61 -12.32 -5.52 -7.77
C LEU A 61 -13.84 -5.36 -7.92
N ARG A 62 -14.36 -4.16 -7.59
CA ARG A 62 -15.80 -3.87 -7.56
C ARG A 62 -16.39 -3.37 -8.87
N ALA A 63 -15.57 -3.13 -9.89
CA ALA A 63 -15.97 -2.48 -11.14
C ALA A 63 -16.50 -1.06 -10.92
N ASN A 64 -15.83 -0.28 -10.06
CA ASN A 64 -16.18 1.12 -9.82
C ASN A 64 -15.25 2.06 -10.59
N GLU A 65 -15.60 3.35 -10.61
CA GLU A 65 -14.80 4.41 -11.22
C GLU A 65 -14.39 4.08 -12.67
N ARG A 66 -13.09 4.20 -12.97
CA ARG A 66 -12.52 3.95 -14.31
C ARG A 66 -12.64 2.48 -14.74
N TYR A 67 -13.06 1.57 -13.86
CA TYR A 67 -13.22 0.14 -14.14
C TYR A 67 -14.67 -0.28 -14.47
N GLN A 68 -15.67 0.62 -14.41
CA GLN A 68 -17.09 0.30 -14.62
C GLN A 68 -17.39 -0.38 -15.96
N GLY A 69 -16.67 -0.02 -17.02
CA GLY A 69 -16.85 -0.58 -18.36
C GLY A 69 -16.08 -1.89 -18.63
N LEU A 70 -15.28 -2.37 -17.67
CA LEU A 70 -14.39 -3.50 -17.90
C LEU A 70 -14.97 -4.82 -17.36
N ASP A 71 -14.95 -5.85 -18.21
CA ASP A 71 -15.34 -7.19 -17.79
C ASP A 71 -14.39 -7.76 -16.71
N VAL A 72 -14.82 -8.81 -16.01
CA VAL A 72 -14.00 -9.39 -14.94
C VAL A 72 -12.66 -9.91 -15.45
N ARG A 73 -12.60 -10.40 -16.70
CA ARG A 73 -11.36 -10.98 -17.25
C ARG A 73 -10.32 -9.89 -17.46
N CYS A 74 -10.72 -8.76 -18.02
CA CYS A 74 -9.88 -7.58 -18.18
C CYS A 74 -9.38 -7.07 -16.82
N ARG A 75 -10.28 -6.92 -15.83
CA ARG A 75 -9.90 -6.48 -14.47
C ARG A 75 -8.95 -7.46 -13.77
N SER A 76 -9.17 -8.77 -13.91
CA SER A 76 -8.23 -9.79 -13.41
C SER A 76 -6.86 -9.70 -14.10
N SER A 77 -6.82 -9.46 -15.42
CA SER A 77 -5.58 -9.26 -16.16
C SER A 77 -4.82 -8.00 -15.72
N LEU A 78 -5.53 -6.91 -15.40
CA LEU A 78 -4.94 -5.69 -14.83
C LEU A 78 -4.35 -5.94 -13.44
N LEU A 79 -5.08 -6.65 -12.57
CA LEU A 79 -4.59 -7.02 -11.25
C LEU A 79 -3.34 -7.91 -11.33
N MET A 80 -3.31 -8.87 -12.26
CA MET A 80 -2.14 -9.72 -12.48
C MET A 80 -0.97 -8.93 -13.05
N ALA A 81 -1.22 -8.01 -13.99
CA ALA A 81 -0.19 -7.11 -14.51
C ALA A 81 0.48 -6.31 -13.39
N PHE A 82 -0.33 -5.73 -12.50
CA PHE A 82 0.17 -4.94 -11.39
C PHE A 82 0.87 -5.80 -10.34
N ASN A 83 0.40 -7.02 -10.07
CA ASN A 83 1.09 -7.97 -9.19
C ASN A 83 2.48 -8.35 -9.71
N THR A 84 2.63 -8.54 -11.03
CA THR A 84 3.95 -8.76 -11.65
C THR A 84 4.84 -7.51 -11.56
N PHE A 85 4.28 -6.32 -11.81
CA PHE A 85 4.98 -5.06 -11.60
C PHE A 85 5.49 -4.92 -10.15
N ALA A 86 4.64 -5.22 -9.16
CA ALA A 86 4.99 -5.23 -7.75
C ALA A 86 6.11 -6.24 -7.45
N GLU A 87 6.05 -7.45 -7.99
CA GLU A 87 7.08 -8.47 -7.78
C GLU A 87 8.48 -7.98 -8.20
N HIS A 88 8.58 -7.32 -9.35
CA HIS A 88 9.86 -6.88 -9.94
C HIS A 88 10.33 -5.50 -9.48
N THR A 89 9.46 -4.68 -8.92
CA THR A 89 9.83 -3.33 -8.48
C THR A 89 10.66 -3.36 -7.18
N PRO A 90 11.80 -2.65 -7.11
CA PRO A 90 12.66 -2.64 -5.93
C PRO A 90 12.07 -1.75 -4.82
N PHE A 91 11.23 -2.33 -3.98
CA PHE A 91 10.70 -1.68 -2.79
C PHE A 91 10.65 -2.67 -1.63
N SER A 92 10.58 -2.11 -0.42
CA SER A 92 10.20 -2.82 0.78
C SER A 92 8.96 -2.16 1.38
N TYR A 93 8.25 -2.84 2.28
CA TYR A 93 7.03 -2.27 2.85
C TYR A 93 6.80 -2.75 4.29
N HIS A 94 5.96 -2.02 5.02
CA HIS A 94 5.39 -2.46 6.29
C HIS A 94 3.90 -2.15 6.31
N VAL A 95 3.10 -2.95 7.03
CA VAL A 95 1.66 -2.71 7.19
C VAL A 95 1.28 -2.86 8.64
N PHE A 96 0.67 -1.80 9.18
CA PHE A 96 -0.02 -1.85 10.47
C PHE A 96 -1.47 -2.23 10.26
N ALA A 97 -1.99 -3.15 11.08
CA ALA A 97 -3.36 -3.62 10.98
C ALA A 97 -4.08 -3.57 12.32
N TYR A 98 -5.19 -2.84 12.36
CA TYR A 98 -6.00 -2.61 13.54
C TYR A 98 -7.39 -3.20 13.34
N ARG A 99 -7.84 -4.05 14.27
CA ARG A 99 -9.23 -4.52 14.26
C ARG A 99 -10.08 -3.51 15.02
N LYS A 100 -11.03 -2.86 14.34
CA LYS A 100 -11.76 -1.69 14.85
C LYS A 100 -12.52 -1.99 16.15
N ASP A 101 -13.02 -3.22 16.32
CA ASP A 101 -13.74 -3.70 17.51
C ASP A 101 -12.87 -3.78 18.79
N ARG A 102 -11.54 -3.72 18.68
CA ARG A 102 -10.61 -3.74 19.82
C ARG A 102 -10.34 -2.36 20.39
N TYR A 103 -10.88 -1.32 19.79
CA TYR A 103 -10.65 0.07 20.16
C TYR A 103 -11.98 0.76 20.43
N SER A 104 -12.01 1.61 21.45
CA SER A 104 -13.23 2.34 21.84
C SER A 104 -13.60 3.46 20.87
N SER A 105 -12.65 3.96 20.09
CA SER A 105 -12.89 5.01 19.10
C SER A 105 -11.81 5.03 18.02
N PHE A 106 -12.04 5.83 16.97
CA PHE A 106 -11.07 6.03 15.90
C PHE A 106 -9.81 6.75 16.39
N GLU A 107 -9.95 7.68 17.34
CA GLU A 107 -8.84 8.35 18.02
C GLU A 107 -7.97 7.36 18.80
N ALA A 108 -8.58 6.33 19.41
CA ALA A 108 -7.83 5.28 20.08
C ALA A 108 -6.98 4.46 19.08
N ILE A 109 -7.50 4.21 17.87
CA ILE A 109 -6.72 3.61 16.77
C ILE A 109 -5.56 4.53 16.39
N GLY A 110 -5.80 5.83 16.18
CA GLY A 110 -4.73 6.78 15.86
C GLY A 110 -3.64 6.88 16.94
N CYS A 111 -4.01 6.79 18.22
CA CYS A 111 -3.05 6.74 19.33
C CYS A 111 -2.18 5.48 19.30
N ALA A 112 -2.79 4.31 19.07
CA ALA A 112 -2.06 3.05 18.92
C ALA A 112 -1.14 3.10 17.70
N MET A 113 -1.66 3.56 16.56
CA MET A 113 -0.91 3.72 15.32
C MET A 113 0.31 4.62 15.46
N ARG A 114 0.17 5.76 16.12
CA ARG A 114 1.32 6.63 16.38
C ARG A 114 2.38 5.91 17.20
N ARG A 115 2.00 5.19 18.26
CA ARG A 115 2.95 4.45 19.10
C ARG A 115 3.67 3.38 18.27
N ASP A 116 2.91 2.55 17.57
CA ASP A 116 3.45 1.42 16.80
C ASP A 116 4.34 1.91 15.65
N LEU A 117 3.98 3.04 15.02
CA LEU A 117 4.81 3.68 13.98
C LEU A 117 6.12 4.22 14.55
N ILE A 118 6.09 4.87 15.72
CA ILE A 118 7.31 5.34 16.39
C ILE A 118 8.22 4.16 16.74
N GLU A 119 7.65 3.10 17.31
CA GLU A 119 8.39 1.88 17.66
C GLU A 119 9.02 1.23 16.42
N PHE A 120 8.27 1.10 15.33
CA PHE A 120 8.78 0.62 14.05
C PHE A 120 9.95 1.48 13.55
N LEU A 121 9.79 2.81 13.52
CA LEU A 121 10.85 3.70 13.04
C LEU A 121 12.13 3.61 13.90
N PHE A 122 12.01 3.42 15.21
CA PHE A 122 13.18 3.21 16.08
C PHE A 122 13.85 1.85 15.86
N ASN A 123 13.07 0.79 15.69
CA ASN A 123 13.59 -0.56 15.43
C ASN A 123 14.34 -0.63 14.09
N HIS A 124 14.00 0.24 13.15
CA HIS A 124 14.62 0.35 11.82
C HIS A 124 15.47 1.61 11.66
N ILE A 125 15.85 2.29 12.74
CA ILE A 125 16.47 3.63 12.66
C ILE A 125 17.76 3.63 11.83
N GLU A 126 18.54 2.56 11.89
CA GLU A 126 19.78 2.38 11.12
C GLU A 126 19.51 2.43 9.62
N ASP A 127 18.39 1.83 9.16
CA ASP A 127 17.96 1.87 7.76
C ASP A 127 17.64 3.30 7.31
N PHE A 128 17.08 4.14 8.20
CA PHE A 128 16.70 5.52 7.87
C PHE A 128 17.86 6.51 7.94
N VAL A 129 18.83 6.32 8.84
CA VAL A 129 19.94 7.26 9.07
C VAL A 129 20.92 7.31 7.89
N GLU A 130 20.96 6.27 7.06
CA GLU A 130 21.76 6.28 5.82
C GLU A 130 21.26 7.31 4.78
N PHE A 131 20.01 7.76 4.90
CA PHE A 131 19.39 8.68 3.95
C PHE A 131 19.55 10.13 4.37
N ASN A 132 19.90 10.99 3.42
CA ASN A 132 19.96 12.43 3.66
C ASN A 132 18.55 13.03 3.80
N HIS A 133 17.61 12.52 3.02
CA HIS A 133 16.21 12.93 3.05
C HIS A 133 15.26 11.74 3.01
N VAL A 134 14.19 11.85 3.81
CA VAL A 134 13.04 10.95 3.82
C VAL A 134 11.83 11.74 3.34
N LYS A 135 11.35 11.42 2.13
CA LYS A 135 10.22 12.06 1.47
C LYS A 135 8.95 11.24 1.72
N ILE A 136 8.00 11.79 2.44
CA ILE A 136 6.74 11.13 2.78
C ILE A 136 5.66 11.62 1.81
N TYR A 137 5.10 10.68 1.06
CA TYR A 137 4.07 10.88 0.05
C TYR A 137 2.75 10.35 0.59
N TYR A 138 1.80 11.27 0.81
CA TYR A 138 0.46 10.96 1.31
C TYR A 138 -0.57 11.88 0.66
N ASP A 139 -1.78 11.38 0.41
CA ASP A 139 -2.85 12.16 -0.25
C ASP A 139 -3.66 13.04 0.71
N ASN A 140 -3.36 12.96 2.01
CA ASN A 140 -4.06 13.66 3.08
C ASN A 140 -5.56 13.31 3.19
N GLY A 141 -5.94 12.09 2.77
CA GLY A 141 -7.33 11.61 2.80
C GLY A 141 -7.98 11.62 4.19
N GLN A 142 -7.19 11.42 5.26
CA GLN A 142 -7.69 11.40 6.64
C GLN A 142 -6.85 12.30 7.58
N PRO A 143 -7.43 13.37 8.17
CA PRO A 143 -6.69 14.30 9.04
C PRO A 143 -6.00 13.65 10.24
N LEU A 144 -6.57 12.56 10.78
CA LEU A 144 -5.96 11.80 11.87
C LEU A 144 -4.65 11.12 11.45
N ILE A 145 -4.60 10.63 10.21
CA ILE A 145 -3.43 9.94 9.65
C ILE A 145 -2.33 10.94 9.34
N THR A 146 -2.66 12.07 8.69
CA THR A 146 -1.71 13.18 8.50
C THR A 146 -1.04 13.56 9.81
N LYS A 147 -1.84 13.80 10.87
CA LYS A 147 -1.32 14.16 12.20
C LYS A 147 -0.47 13.05 12.84
N THR A 148 -0.83 11.79 12.61
CA THR A 148 -0.11 10.62 13.13
C THR A 148 1.25 10.47 12.47
N LEU A 149 1.31 10.54 11.14
CA LEU A 149 2.55 10.48 10.35
C LEU A 149 3.50 11.60 10.76
N HIS A 150 3.01 12.85 10.77
CA HIS A 150 3.80 14.01 11.19
C HIS A 150 4.43 13.81 12.57
N ARG A 151 3.62 13.43 13.56
CA ARG A 151 4.09 13.24 14.93
C ARG A 151 5.08 12.09 15.08
N ALA A 152 4.92 11.01 14.33
CA ALA A 152 5.78 9.85 14.46
C ALA A 152 7.14 10.07 13.77
N PHE A 153 7.12 10.51 12.50
CA PHE A 153 8.35 10.74 11.74
C PHE A 153 9.17 11.89 12.30
N GLU A 154 8.56 13.02 12.70
CA GLU A 154 9.29 14.14 13.31
C GLU A 154 9.83 13.84 14.71
N TYR A 155 9.29 12.81 15.38
CA TYR A 155 9.79 12.35 16.66
C TYR A 155 10.97 11.38 16.49
N ALA A 156 10.88 10.48 15.51
CA ALA A 156 11.91 9.47 15.27
C ALA A 156 13.11 10.01 14.47
N LEU A 157 12.89 10.96 13.55
CA LEU A 157 13.90 11.47 12.62
C LEU A 157 14.11 12.98 12.79
N SER A 158 15.29 13.47 12.43
CA SER A 158 15.59 14.91 12.43
C SER A 158 14.68 15.67 11.46
N LYS A 159 14.08 16.78 11.91
CA LYS A 159 13.14 17.59 11.11
C LYS A 159 13.69 18.03 9.76
N ASN A 160 15.00 18.31 9.67
CA ASN A 160 15.65 18.75 8.43
C ASN A 160 15.81 17.62 7.40
N ALA A 161 15.65 16.36 7.82
CA ALA A 161 15.71 15.20 6.93
C ALA A 161 14.34 14.90 6.30
N ILE A 162 13.23 15.37 6.87
CA ILE A 162 11.88 14.96 6.43
C ILE A 162 11.30 15.97 5.45
N MET A 163 10.72 15.49 4.34
CA MET A 163 9.94 16.30 3.41
C MET A 163 8.57 15.68 3.18
N TYR A 164 7.51 16.44 3.38
CA TYR A 164 6.15 16.01 3.04
C TYR A 164 5.78 16.44 1.63
N ARG A 165 5.14 15.53 0.89
CA ARG A 165 4.67 15.75 -0.48
C ARG A 165 3.22 15.28 -0.58
N ASP A 166 2.38 16.14 -1.14
CA ASP A 166 1.07 15.71 -1.62
C ASP A 166 1.29 14.69 -2.74
N ALA A 167 0.52 13.61 -2.69
CA ALA A 167 0.60 12.56 -3.69
C ALA A 167 -0.78 12.22 -4.22
N ARG A 168 -0.86 11.95 -5.53
CA ARG A 168 -2.06 11.42 -6.16
C ARG A 168 -1.74 10.11 -6.89
N PRO A 169 -2.66 9.12 -6.91
CA PRO A 169 -2.45 7.87 -7.64
C PRO A 169 -2.08 8.06 -9.12
N SER A 170 -2.63 9.08 -9.77
CA SER A 170 -2.34 9.39 -11.18
C SER A 170 -0.92 9.91 -11.43
N GLU A 171 -0.22 10.35 -10.39
CA GLU A 171 1.09 11.00 -10.51
C GLU A 171 2.24 10.02 -10.22
N TYR A 172 2.02 9.00 -9.39
CA TYR A 172 3.06 8.09 -8.93
C TYR A 172 2.63 6.61 -8.95
N ARG A 173 3.33 5.77 -9.73
CA ARG A 173 3.16 4.29 -9.70
C ARG A 173 3.45 3.70 -8.32
N MET A 174 4.34 4.31 -7.53
CA MET A 174 4.63 3.86 -6.18
C MET A 174 3.53 4.22 -5.18
N PHE A 175 2.72 5.25 -5.44
CA PHE A 175 1.53 5.50 -4.64
C PHE A 175 0.46 4.43 -4.91
N GLN A 176 0.30 4.03 -6.17
CA GLN A 176 -0.52 2.88 -6.54
C GLN A 176 -0.01 1.56 -5.90
N MET A 177 1.30 1.43 -5.68
CA MET A 177 1.90 0.30 -4.96
C MET A 177 1.44 0.24 -3.51
N ALA A 178 1.29 1.39 -2.84
CA ALA A 178 0.82 1.45 -1.46
C ALA A 178 -0.63 0.93 -1.35
N ASP A 179 -1.54 1.34 -2.26
CA ASP A 179 -2.91 0.79 -2.34
C ASP A 179 -2.93 -0.71 -2.66
N PHE A 180 -2.08 -1.16 -3.58
CA PHE A 180 -1.92 -2.60 -3.86
C PHE A 180 -1.49 -3.39 -2.62
N VAL A 181 -0.46 -2.92 -1.90
CA VAL A 181 0.03 -3.53 -0.66
C VAL A 181 -1.08 -3.59 0.38
N CYS A 182 -1.76 -2.46 0.60
CA CYS A 182 -2.83 -2.32 1.57
C CYS A 182 -3.98 -3.30 1.27
N GLY A 183 -4.40 -3.37 0.00
CA GLY A 183 -5.44 -4.28 -0.47
C GLY A 183 -5.10 -5.77 -0.32
N ILE A 184 -3.86 -6.17 -0.66
CA ILE A 184 -3.41 -7.56 -0.49
C ILE A 184 -3.33 -7.95 0.98
N GLU A 185 -2.79 -7.10 1.86
CA GLU A 185 -2.72 -7.43 3.29
C GLU A 185 -4.10 -7.44 3.96
N LEU A 186 -5.03 -6.57 3.54
CA LEU A 186 -6.43 -6.65 3.97
C LEU A 186 -7.07 -7.97 3.53
N ALA A 187 -6.91 -8.36 2.27
CA ALA A 187 -7.41 -9.65 1.78
C ALA A 187 -6.82 -10.81 2.60
N ALA A 188 -5.52 -10.75 2.94
CA ALA A 188 -4.88 -11.75 3.78
C ALA A 188 -5.48 -11.85 5.20
N LEU A 189 -5.88 -10.73 5.79
CA LEU A 189 -6.59 -10.73 7.08
C LEU A 189 -7.95 -11.41 6.95
N LYS A 190 -8.74 -11.03 5.93
CA LYS A 190 -10.06 -11.62 5.67
C LYS A 190 -10.00 -13.14 5.49
N TYR A 191 -9.08 -13.64 4.65
CA TYR A 191 -8.92 -15.08 4.45
C TYR A 191 -8.49 -15.81 5.73
N LYS A 192 -7.66 -15.19 6.58
CA LYS A 192 -7.24 -15.78 7.86
C LYS A 192 -8.39 -15.86 8.88
N THR A 193 -9.35 -14.95 8.80
CA THR A 193 -10.51 -14.89 9.71
C THR A 193 -11.79 -15.45 9.11
N HIS A 194 -11.74 -16.02 7.91
CA HIS A 194 -12.89 -16.52 7.15
C HIS A 194 -13.95 -15.43 6.86
N GLU A 195 -13.48 -14.21 6.66
CA GLU A 195 -14.28 -13.02 6.32
C GLU A 195 -14.11 -12.62 4.84
N GLU A 196 -13.52 -13.47 4.00
CA GLU A 196 -13.39 -13.20 2.57
C GLU A 196 -14.76 -13.11 1.87
N THR A 197 -14.92 -12.13 1.01
CA THR A 197 -16.16 -11.87 0.27
C THR A 197 -16.25 -12.71 -1.01
N PRO A 198 -17.43 -12.83 -1.64
CA PRO A 198 -17.55 -13.43 -2.98
C PRO A 198 -16.65 -12.73 -4.02
N THR A 199 -16.46 -11.42 -3.89
CA THR A 199 -15.53 -10.65 -4.73
C THR A 199 -14.10 -11.08 -4.51
N ASP A 200 -13.66 -11.22 -3.25
CA ASP A 200 -12.30 -11.70 -2.94
C ASP A 200 -12.06 -13.08 -3.56
N ARG A 201 -13.00 -14.03 -3.38
CA ARG A 201 -12.91 -15.38 -3.98
C ARG A 201 -12.91 -15.37 -5.50
N ARG A 202 -13.63 -14.44 -6.14
CA ARG A 202 -13.69 -14.30 -7.60
C ARG A 202 -12.35 -13.91 -8.20
N PHE A 203 -11.57 -13.07 -7.52
CA PHE A 203 -10.29 -12.57 -8.02
C PHE A 203 -9.10 -13.39 -7.52
N PHE A 204 -9.13 -13.85 -6.27
CA PHE A 204 -7.99 -14.50 -5.63
C PHE A 204 -8.12 -16.02 -5.51
N GLY A 205 -9.30 -16.58 -5.78
CA GLY A 205 -9.58 -18.00 -5.64
C GLY A 205 -9.63 -18.44 -4.17
N GLN A 206 -9.17 -19.66 -3.89
CA GLN A 206 -9.06 -20.15 -2.53
C GLN A 206 -7.82 -19.59 -1.82
N TRP A 207 -7.77 -19.69 -0.49
CA TRP A 207 -6.61 -19.26 0.31
C TRP A 207 -5.27 -19.77 -0.24
N ARG A 208 -5.23 -21.02 -0.72
CA ARG A 208 -4.02 -21.62 -1.30
C ARG A 208 -3.53 -20.86 -2.53
N ASP A 209 -4.45 -20.47 -3.42
CA ASP A 209 -4.14 -19.77 -4.67
C ASP A 209 -3.73 -18.33 -4.37
N PHE A 210 -4.50 -17.62 -3.54
CA PHE A 210 -4.16 -16.29 -3.06
C PHE A 210 -2.77 -16.25 -2.43
N LYS A 211 -2.50 -17.18 -1.50
CA LYS A 211 -1.23 -17.26 -0.79
C LYS A 211 -0.05 -17.49 -1.75
N LYS A 212 -0.21 -18.37 -2.74
CA LYS A 212 0.84 -18.72 -3.70
C LYS A 212 1.08 -17.59 -4.71
N ASN A 213 0.02 -17.02 -5.27
CA ASN A 213 0.09 -16.15 -6.43
C ASN A 213 0.30 -14.66 -6.08
N TYR A 214 -0.05 -14.27 -4.86
CA TYR A 214 0.05 -12.88 -4.40
C TYR A 214 0.84 -12.77 -3.09
N LEU A 215 0.30 -13.32 -2.00
CA LEU A 215 0.76 -12.98 -0.65
C LEU A 215 2.22 -13.34 -0.40
N ARG A 216 2.65 -14.56 -0.77
CA ARG A 216 4.04 -15.00 -0.59
C ARG A 216 5.02 -14.14 -1.40
N LYS A 217 4.63 -13.73 -2.61
CA LYS A 217 5.48 -12.92 -3.47
C LYS A 217 5.66 -11.53 -2.89
N LEU A 218 4.55 -10.92 -2.45
CA LEU A 218 4.55 -9.61 -1.83
C LEU A 218 5.37 -9.63 -0.54
N ARG A 219 5.08 -10.55 0.39
CA ARG A 219 5.75 -10.63 1.72
C ARG A 219 7.24 -10.93 1.69
N ARG A 220 7.84 -11.25 0.55
CA ARG A 220 9.32 -11.23 0.41
C ARG A 220 9.90 -9.82 0.56
N LYS A 221 9.06 -8.79 0.42
CA LYS A 221 9.40 -7.37 0.52
C LYS A 221 8.96 -6.77 1.86
N LEU A 222 8.37 -7.56 2.77
CA LEU A 222 7.91 -7.09 4.07
C LEU A 222 9.14 -6.83 4.97
N LEU A 223 9.20 -5.64 5.55
CA LEU A 223 10.09 -5.31 6.66
C LEU A 223 9.42 -5.80 7.95
N CYS A 224 10.13 -6.62 8.71
CA CYS A 224 9.67 -7.21 9.96
C CYS A 224 10.36 -6.55 11.15
#